data_AF-A0A7S3D8T8-F1
#
_entry.id   AF-A0A7S3D8T8-F1
#
_cell.length_a   1.000
_cell.length_b   1.000
_cell.length_c   1.000
_cell.angle_alpha   90.00
_cell.angle_beta   90.00
_cell.angle_gamma   90.00
#
_symmetry.space_group_name_H-M   'P 1'
#
loop_
_entity.id
_entity.type
_entity.pdbx_description
1 polymer ?
#
loop_
_entity_poly.entity_id
_entity_poly.type
_entity_poly.pdbx_seq_one_letter_code
_entity_poly.pdbx_strand_id
1 'polypeptide(L)'
;MHTVIEECQQAFQVMRDIRGYVASLPETHSSVDLFENAITRIRTLTSEKIDEMTAKTLTEIEEAKEDPQRSVATENIKFGVWVNLEKNLKTKQINFHALNIHTDLPRNLALNPIALRVMYTSFDPVSEDLQTNHLVVGGVLSVDVINLPPPAKTIKGWVMRPFNESEGFISKLAYPSPSTGGSGEGMAPSLSTPPMRISYALPDHIVSRADNPSVGWWNDEELKWNTEGMSDISFDEESRMLTFHSLHLTNLAVLQERDTDFPYQRWMFRPVGENHTLFLLEGKAFEIEVRVCVFNRA
;
A
#
# COMPACT_ATOMS: atom_id res chain seq x y z
N MET A 1 -1.16 -9.48 -15.86
CA MET A 1 -1.19 -9.11 -14.43
C MET A 1 -0.50 -10.14 -13.55
N HIS A 2 -0.94 -11.41 -13.50
CA HIS A 2 -0.39 -12.43 -12.57
C HIS A 2 1.14 -12.54 -12.57
N THR A 3 1.75 -12.79 -13.74
CA THR A 3 3.21 -12.89 -13.87
C THR A 3 3.94 -11.66 -13.34
N VAL A 4 3.42 -10.45 -13.61
CA VAL A 4 4.03 -9.21 -13.13
C VAL A 4 3.99 -9.14 -11.60
N ILE A 5 2.85 -9.48 -10.99
CA ILE A 5 2.73 -9.45 -9.52
C ILE A 5 3.62 -10.52 -8.85
N GLU A 6 3.77 -11.70 -9.45
CA GLU A 6 4.73 -12.71 -8.99
C GLU A 6 6.18 -12.20 -9.07
N GLU A 7 6.56 -11.56 -10.17
CA GLU A 7 7.89 -10.96 -10.32
C GLU A 7 8.12 -9.84 -9.30
N CYS A 8 7.11 -9.00 -9.03
CA CYS A 8 7.18 -7.97 -7.98
C CYS A 8 7.36 -8.59 -6.58
N GLN A 9 6.69 -9.71 -6.30
CA GLN A 9 6.87 -10.43 -5.03
C GLN A 9 8.29 -11.00 -4.92
N GLN A 10 8.85 -11.54 -6.00
CA GLN A 10 10.24 -12.03 -6.03
C GLN A 10 11.23 -10.87 -5.86
N ALA A 11 10.99 -9.73 -6.50
CA ALA A 11 11.81 -8.53 -6.34
C ALA A 11 11.84 -8.04 -4.89
N PHE A 12 10.69 -8.06 -4.21
CA PHE A 12 10.63 -7.77 -2.78
C PHE A 12 11.45 -8.76 -1.95
N GLN A 13 11.33 -10.06 -2.22
CA GLN A 13 12.12 -11.08 -1.53
C GLN A 13 13.62 -10.81 -1.66
N VAL A 14 14.08 -10.45 -2.86
CA VAL A 14 15.49 -10.08 -3.12
C VAL A 14 15.90 -8.85 -2.30
N MET A 15 15.08 -7.79 -2.27
CA MET A 15 15.38 -6.60 -1.46
C MET A 15 15.49 -6.94 0.03
N ARG A 16 14.59 -7.78 0.56
CA ARG A 16 14.62 -8.25 1.95
C ARG A 16 15.91 -9.03 2.25
N ASP A 17 16.31 -9.91 1.34
CA ASP A 17 17.51 -10.74 1.51
C ASP A 17 18.79 -9.89 1.46
N ILE A 18 18.84 -8.89 0.57
CA ILE A 18 19.93 -7.91 0.52
C ILE A 18 20.01 -7.14 1.84
N ARG A 19 18.88 -6.66 2.38
CA ARG A 19 18.87 -5.97 3.68
C ARG A 19 19.34 -6.85 4.83
N GLY A 20 18.87 -8.09 4.88
CA GLY A 20 19.32 -9.06 5.88
C GLY A 20 20.84 -9.27 5.81
N TYR A 21 21.40 -9.30 4.60
CA TYR A 21 22.84 -9.37 4.39
C TYR A 21 23.55 -8.07 4.85
N VAL A 22 23.06 -6.89 4.45
CA VAL A 22 23.62 -5.58 4.85
C VAL A 22 23.63 -5.42 6.36
N ALA A 23 22.56 -5.80 7.06
CA ALA A 23 22.47 -5.75 8.52
C ALA A 23 23.50 -6.67 9.23
N SER A 24 24.06 -7.66 8.53
CA SER A 24 25.13 -8.52 9.04
C SER A 24 26.55 -7.96 8.80
N LEU A 25 26.68 -6.92 7.97
CA LEU A 25 27.96 -6.30 7.66
C LEU A 25 28.31 -5.20 8.69
N PRO A 26 29.60 -4.92 8.91
CA PRO A 26 30.01 -3.71 9.61
C PRO A 26 29.52 -2.46 8.86
N GLU A 27 29.06 -1.44 9.58
CA GLU A 27 28.56 -0.19 8.97
C GLU A 27 29.57 0.48 8.02
N THR A 28 30.88 0.27 8.25
CA THR A 28 31.96 0.83 7.42
C THR A 28 32.30 -0.04 6.20
N HIS A 29 31.53 -1.09 5.90
CA HIS A 29 31.82 -1.97 4.77
C HIS A 29 31.61 -1.22 3.45
N SER A 30 32.60 -1.22 2.57
CA SER A 30 32.61 -0.47 1.31
C SER A 30 31.51 -0.84 0.30
N SER A 31 30.69 -1.82 0.61
CA SER A 31 29.63 -2.35 -0.26
C SER A 31 28.23 -1.94 0.19
N VAL A 32 28.07 -1.32 1.36
CA VAL A 32 26.75 -0.88 1.87
C VAL A 32 26.07 0.03 0.85
N ASP A 33 26.78 1.07 0.38
CA ASP A 33 26.26 2.00 -0.64
C ASP A 33 25.84 1.30 -1.94
N LEU A 34 26.57 0.26 -2.36
CA LEU A 34 26.23 -0.51 -3.55
C LEU A 34 24.89 -1.24 -3.38
N PHE A 35 24.67 -1.85 -2.21
CA PHE A 35 23.44 -2.58 -1.90
C PHE A 35 22.24 -1.65 -1.75
N GLU A 36 22.41 -0.49 -1.11
CA GLU A 36 21.35 0.52 -0.99
C GLU A 36 20.93 1.06 -2.36
N ASN A 37 21.90 1.30 -3.25
CA ASN A 37 21.63 1.68 -4.64
C ASN A 37 20.89 0.56 -5.41
N ALA A 38 21.26 -0.70 -5.18
CA ALA A 38 20.59 -1.84 -5.81
C ALA A 38 19.14 -1.96 -5.33
N ILE A 39 18.88 -1.85 -4.02
CA ILE A 39 17.52 -1.84 -3.44
C ILE A 39 16.70 -0.71 -4.06
N THR A 40 17.25 0.50 -4.10
CA THR A 40 16.59 1.66 -4.70
C THR A 40 16.23 1.40 -6.16
N ARG A 41 17.16 0.83 -6.94
CA ARG A 41 16.92 0.51 -8.36
C ARG A 41 15.84 -0.56 -8.54
N ILE A 42 15.86 -1.62 -7.72
CA ILE A 42 14.83 -2.67 -7.76
C ILE A 42 13.46 -2.08 -7.41
N ARG A 43 13.37 -1.23 -6.39
CA ARG A 43 12.14 -0.53 -5.99
C ARG A 43 11.58 0.32 -7.14
N THR A 44 12.42 1.13 -7.78
CA THR A 44 12.02 1.95 -8.95
C THR A 44 11.49 1.08 -10.09
N LEU A 45 12.23 0.05 -10.50
CA LEU A 45 11.83 -0.85 -11.59
C LEU A 45 10.52 -1.60 -11.27
N THR A 46 10.34 -1.98 -10.01
CA THR A 46 9.11 -2.64 -9.55
C THR A 46 7.91 -1.70 -9.69
N SER A 47 8.05 -0.43 -9.28
CA SER A 47 7.01 0.59 -9.44
C SER A 47 6.70 0.86 -10.92
N GLU A 48 7.73 1.06 -11.76
CA GLU A 48 7.56 1.28 -13.20
C GLU A 48 6.83 0.11 -13.87
N LYS A 49 7.16 -1.12 -13.50
CA LYS A 49 6.53 -2.33 -14.04
C LYS A 49 5.06 -2.47 -13.62
N ILE A 50 4.73 -2.05 -12.38
CA ILE A 50 3.34 -1.98 -11.91
C ILE A 50 2.56 -0.92 -12.69
N ASP A 51 3.16 0.24 -12.94
CA ASP A 51 2.54 1.33 -13.70
C ASP A 51 2.32 0.94 -15.17
N GLU A 52 3.30 0.31 -15.82
CA GLU A 52 3.17 -0.23 -17.18
C GLU A 52 2.03 -1.29 -17.25
N MET A 53 2.01 -2.23 -16.30
CA MET A 53 0.97 -3.24 -16.20
C MET A 53 -0.41 -2.62 -15.97
N THR A 54 -0.48 -1.56 -15.16
CA THR A 54 -1.71 -0.79 -14.93
C THR A 54 -2.19 -0.19 -16.25
N ALA A 55 -1.34 0.53 -16.99
CA ALA A 55 -1.69 1.16 -18.26
C ALA A 55 -2.18 0.16 -19.32
N LYS A 56 -1.52 -1.00 -19.41
CA LYS A 56 -1.96 -2.10 -20.27
C LYS A 56 -3.35 -2.61 -19.87
N THR A 57 -3.57 -2.82 -18.56
CA THR A 57 -4.87 -3.29 -18.03
C THR A 57 -5.99 -2.28 -18.31
N LEU A 58 -5.73 -0.98 -18.18
CA LEU A 58 -6.70 0.07 -18.53
C LEU A 58 -7.12 -0.01 -20.00
N THR A 59 -6.15 -0.26 -20.88
CA THR A 59 -6.39 -0.43 -22.33
C THR A 59 -7.27 -1.65 -22.60
N GLU A 60 -6.95 -2.79 -21.99
CA GLU A 60 -7.71 -4.03 -22.16
C GLU A 60 -9.17 -3.88 -21.68
N ILE A 61 -9.41 -3.17 -20.56
CA ILE A 61 -10.77 -2.90 -20.06
C ILE A 61 -11.55 -2.00 -21.02
N GLU A 62 -10.93 -0.92 -21.51
CA GLU A 62 -11.55 0.00 -22.47
C GLU A 62 -11.94 -0.69 -23.77
N GLU A 63 -11.08 -1.58 -24.29
CA GLU A 63 -11.34 -2.34 -25.51
C GLU A 63 -12.43 -3.39 -25.34
N ALA A 64 -12.44 -4.09 -24.20
CA ALA A 64 -13.45 -5.11 -23.90
C ALA A 64 -14.85 -4.50 -23.74
N LYS A 65 -14.97 -3.30 -23.15
CA LYS A 65 -16.25 -2.64 -22.82
C LYS A 65 -17.20 -3.51 -21.98
N GLU A 66 -16.64 -4.40 -21.17
CA GLU A 66 -17.37 -5.33 -20.31
C GLU A 66 -17.13 -4.98 -18.83
N ASP A 67 -16.63 -5.95 -18.06
CA ASP A 67 -16.33 -5.83 -16.64
C ASP A 67 -15.29 -4.71 -16.41
N PRO A 68 -15.66 -3.62 -15.68
CA PRO A 68 -14.81 -2.45 -15.50
C PRO A 68 -13.66 -2.69 -14.51
N GLN A 69 -13.54 -3.90 -13.94
CA GLN A 69 -12.51 -4.21 -12.96
C GLN A 69 -11.65 -5.40 -13.35
N ARG A 70 -10.43 -5.41 -12.86
CA ARG A 70 -9.49 -6.53 -12.93
C ARG A 70 -8.78 -6.64 -11.58
N SER A 71 -8.54 -7.86 -11.13
CA SER A 71 -7.81 -8.10 -9.88
C SER A 71 -6.95 -9.35 -9.98
N VAL A 72 -5.88 -9.37 -9.19
CA VAL A 72 -5.00 -10.51 -9.00
C VAL A 72 -4.39 -10.45 -7.61
N ALA A 73 -4.12 -11.60 -7.02
CA ALA A 73 -3.49 -11.71 -5.71
C ALA A 73 -2.45 -12.82 -5.72
N THR A 74 -1.36 -12.59 -5.02
CA THR A 74 -0.40 -13.58 -4.55
C THR A 74 -0.48 -13.65 -3.02
N GLU A 75 0.45 -14.37 -2.39
CA GLU A 75 0.56 -14.44 -0.93
C GLU A 75 0.79 -13.06 -0.30
N ASN A 76 1.68 -12.25 -0.90
CA ASN A 76 2.17 -11.01 -0.28
C ASN A 76 1.70 -9.74 -0.98
N ILE A 77 1.12 -9.84 -2.18
CA ILE A 77 0.67 -8.68 -2.96
C ILE A 77 -0.73 -8.93 -3.49
N LYS A 78 -1.64 -7.98 -3.26
CA LYS A 78 -2.97 -7.94 -3.89
C LYS A 78 -3.03 -6.71 -4.76
N PHE A 79 -3.57 -6.84 -5.96
CA PHE A 79 -3.65 -5.75 -6.93
C PHE A 79 -5.03 -5.74 -7.57
N GLY A 80 -5.65 -4.56 -7.63
CA GLY A 80 -6.95 -4.34 -8.25
C GLY A 80 -6.99 -3.01 -9.00
N VAL A 81 -7.64 -3.00 -10.15
CA VAL A 81 -7.94 -1.79 -10.92
C VAL A 81 -9.41 -1.79 -11.29
N TRP A 82 -10.08 -0.67 -11.10
CA TRP A 82 -11.45 -0.42 -11.54
C TRP A 82 -11.50 0.85 -12.41
N VAL A 83 -12.33 0.87 -13.44
CA VAL A 83 -12.37 1.93 -14.47
C VAL A 83 -13.77 2.52 -14.59
N ASN A 84 -13.88 3.84 -14.48
CA ASN A 84 -15.13 4.58 -14.69
C ASN A 84 -15.23 5.14 -16.12
N LEU A 85 -15.60 4.31 -17.10
CA LEU A 85 -15.77 4.79 -18.48
C LEU A 85 -17.02 5.65 -18.66
N GLU A 86 -18.12 5.29 -17.99
CA GLU A 86 -19.44 5.88 -18.21
C GLU A 86 -19.79 7.06 -17.29
N LYS A 87 -18.88 7.47 -16.40
CA LYS A 87 -19.09 8.54 -15.39
C LYS A 87 -20.36 8.27 -14.56
N ASN A 88 -20.53 7.01 -14.17
CA ASN A 88 -21.81 6.51 -13.67
C ASN A 88 -21.98 6.82 -12.17
N LEU A 89 -22.82 7.84 -11.87
CA LEU A 89 -23.16 8.24 -10.50
C LEU A 89 -23.80 7.13 -9.64
N LYS A 90 -24.31 6.05 -10.24
CA LYS A 90 -24.88 4.91 -9.52
C LYS A 90 -23.79 3.97 -8.98
N THR A 91 -22.63 3.91 -9.63
CA THR A 91 -21.52 3.03 -9.25
C THR A 91 -20.58 3.76 -8.30
N LYS A 92 -21.03 3.94 -7.06
CA LYS A 92 -20.20 4.51 -5.98
C LYS A 92 -19.43 3.45 -5.21
N GLN A 93 -19.96 2.24 -5.13
CA GLN A 93 -19.34 1.17 -4.37
C GLN A 93 -18.51 0.31 -5.32
N ILE A 94 -17.22 0.20 -5.03
CA ILE A 94 -16.26 -0.62 -5.77
C ILE A 94 -15.85 -1.76 -4.85
N ASN A 95 -16.09 -2.99 -5.28
CA ASN A 95 -15.88 -4.18 -4.48
C ASN A 95 -14.93 -5.14 -5.20
N PHE A 96 -13.66 -5.13 -4.79
CA PHE A 96 -12.69 -6.12 -5.23
C PHE A 96 -12.84 -7.39 -4.36
N HIS A 97 -13.89 -8.17 -4.64
CA HIS A 97 -14.24 -9.35 -3.84
C HIS A 97 -13.07 -10.34 -3.67
N ALA A 98 -12.31 -10.60 -4.74
CA ALA A 98 -11.15 -11.49 -4.69
C ALA A 98 -10.02 -10.99 -3.77
N LEU A 99 -10.00 -9.69 -3.46
CA LEU A 99 -8.97 -9.06 -2.63
C LEU A 99 -9.45 -8.81 -1.19
N ASN A 100 -10.76 -8.93 -0.93
CA ASN A 100 -11.44 -8.43 0.26
C ASN A 100 -11.19 -6.93 0.50
N ILE A 101 -11.27 -6.14 -0.56
CA ILE A 101 -11.11 -4.68 -0.52
C ILE A 101 -12.37 -4.02 -1.10
N HIS A 102 -12.94 -3.06 -0.36
CA HIS A 102 -14.16 -2.36 -0.71
C HIS A 102 -13.94 -0.86 -0.52
N THR A 103 -14.48 -0.04 -1.42
CA THR A 103 -14.38 1.42 -1.31
C THR A 103 -15.64 2.11 -1.78
N ASP A 104 -16.03 3.21 -1.14
CA ASP A 104 -17.09 4.08 -1.61
C ASP A 104 -16.51 5.33 -2.24
N LEU A 105 -16.56 5.40 -3.56
CA LEU A 105 -16.04 6.49 -4.36
C LEU A 105 -16.80 7.80 -4.08
N PRO A 106 -16.09 8.86 -3.68
CA PRO A 106 -16.65 10.19 -3.52
C PRO A 106 -17.30 10.72 -4.81
N ARG A 107 -18.36 11.52 -4.66
CA ARG A 107 -19.17 11.98 -5.80
C ARG A 107 -18.36 12.75 -6.85
N ASN A 108 -17.39 13.55 -6.43
CA ASN A 108 -16.49 14.28 -7.31
C ASN A 108 -15.62 13.35 -8.15
N LEU A 109 -15.24 12.16 -7.66
CA LEU A 109 -14.50 11.18 -8.45
C LEU A 109 -15.43 10.36 -9.35
N ALA A 110 -16.62 9.97 -8.86
CA ALA A 110 -17.60 9.19 -9.62
C ALA A 110 -18.13 9.90 -10.89
N LEU A 111 -18.02 11.22 -10.94
CA LEU A 111 -18.41 12.05 -12.09
C LEU A 111 -17.32 12.17 -13.17
N ASN A 112 -16.10 11.73 -12.89
CA ASN A 112 -14.96 11.88 -13.78
C ASN A 112 -14.54 10.53 -14.41
N PRO A 113 -14.00 10.56 -15.64
CA PRO A 113 -13.45 9.37 -16.28
C PRO A 113 -12.09 9.06 -15.66
N ILE A 114 -12.11 8.28 -14.58
CA ILE A 114 -10.92 7.90 -13.79
C ILE A 114 -10.82 6.39 -13.69
N ALA A 115 -9.64 5.90 -13.32
CA ALA A 115 -9.46 4.59 -12.76
C ALA A 115 -9.09 4.68 -11.28
N LEU A 116 -9.54 3.72 -10.50
CA LEU A 116 -9.11 3.50 -9.12
C LEU A 116 -8.22 2.27 -9.10
N ARG A 117 -6.98 2.44 -8.65
CA ARG A 117 -6.05 1.34 -8.41
C ARG A 117 -5.90 1.11 -6.91
N VAL A 118 -6.03 -0.13 -6.48
CA VAL A 118 -5.72 -0.57 -5.11
C VAL A 118 -4.58 -1.58 -5.15
N MET A 119 -3.64 -1.44 -4.24
CA MET A 119 -2.56 -2.41 -4.06
C MET A 119 -2.32 -2.63 -2.57
N TYR A 120 -2.40 -3.87 -2.12
CA TYR A 120 -2.04 -4.23 -0.75
C TYR A 120 -0.73 -5.03 -0.76
N THR A 121 0.18 -4.69 0.15
CA THR A 121 1.40 -5.45 0.43
C THR A 121 1.40 -5.93 1.88
N SER A 122 1.83 -7.16 2.13
CA SER A 122 2.02 -7.68 3.50
C SER A 122 3.21 -7.05 4.23
N PHE A 123 4.03 -6.30 3.49
CA PHE A 123 5.21 -5.58 3.96
C PHE A 123 5.05 -4.06 3.79
N ASP A 124 5.96 -3.29 4.38
CA ASP A 124 6.01 -1.84 4.28
C ASP A 124 6.95 -1.39 3.14
N PRO A 125 6.43 -0.90 2.01
CA PRO A 125 7.26 -0.50 0.89
C PRO A 125 7.90 0.89 1.04
N VAL A 126 7.46 1.70 2.01
CA VAL A 126 7.75 3.14 2.07
C VAL A 126 8.56 3.57 3.29
N SER A 127 8.36 2.95 4.45
CA SER A 127 8.98 3.41 5.70
C SER A 127 9.92 2.40 6.35
N GLU A 128 10.09 1.21 5.78
CA GLU A 128 10.89 0.12 6.35
C GLU A 128 12.34 0.54 6.66
N ASP A 129 12.92 1.41 5.82
CA ASP A 129 14.30 1.89 5.95
C ASP A 129 14.42 3.12 6.86
N LEU A 130 13.30 3.61 7.43
CA LEU A 130 13.23 4.86 8.16
C LEU A 130 12.92 4.62 9.64
N GLN A 131 13.61 5.37 10.51
CA GLN A 131 13.30 5.42 11.94
C GLN A 131 12.11 6.34 12.20
N THR A 132 10.93 5.87 11.83
CA THR A 132 9.65 6.55 12.09
C THR A 132 9.16 6.25 13.50
N ASN A 133 8.31 7.10 14.09
CA ASN A 133 7.74 6.81 15.43
C ASN A 133 6.70 5.67 15.42
N HIS A 134 6.16 5.35 14.24
CA HIS A 134 5.10 4.36 14.05
C HIS A 134 5.63 3.10 13.35
N LEU A 135 5.15 1.95 13.77
CA LEU A 135 5.25 0.68 13.05
C LEU A 135 4.01 0.49 12.19
N VAL A 136 4.21 0.02 10.97
CA VAL A 136 3.14 -0.52 10.12
C VAL A 136 2.78 -1.91 10.63
N VAL A 137 1.49 -2.13 10.85
CA VAL A 137 0.95 -3.40 11.34
C VAL A 137 -0.04 -3.95 10.32
N GLY A 138 0.13 -5.20 9.89
CA GLY A 138 -0.80 -5.84 8.97
C GLY A 138 -0.67 -5.43 7.50
N GLY A 139 0.42 -4.77 7.11
CA GLY A 139 0.72 -4.40 5.73
C GLY A 139 0.27 -2.99 5.34
N VAL A 140 0.47 -2.65 4.07
CA VAL A 140 0.17 -1.32 3.50
C VAL A 140 -0.83 -1.46 2.36
N LEU A 141 -1.88 -0.64 2.37
CA LEU A 141 -2.84 -0.49 1.28
C LEU A 141 -2.58 0.83 0.55
N SER A 142 -2.05 0.76 -0.66
CA SER A 142 -1.93 1.89 -1.58
C SER A 142 -3.23 2.06 -2.37
N VAL A 143 -3.73 3.30 -2.44
CA VAL A 143 -4.89 3.65 -3.25
C VAL A 143 -4.57 4.84 -4.15
N ASP A 144 -4.58 4.62 -5.47
CA ASP A 144 -4.31 5.67 -6.45
C ASP A 144 -5.56 5.98 -7.28
N VAL A 145 -5.82 7.26 -7.51
CA VAL A 145 -6.75 7.71 -8.56
C VAL A 145 -5.93 8.03 -9.80
N ILE A 146 -6.32 7.50 -10.95
CA ILE A 146 -5.55 7.56 -12.19
C ILE A 146 -6.42 8.20 -13.28
N ASN A 147 -5.87 9.18 -14.01
CA ASN A 147 -6.47 9.69 -15.23
C ASN A 147 -6.46 8.61 -16.30
N LEU A 148 -7.59 8.39 -16.97
CA LEU A 148 -7.63 7.44 -18.06
C LEU A 148 -6.74 7.89 -19.22
N PRO A 149 -5.99 6.96 -19.85
CA PRO A 149 -5.16 7.30 -20.99
C PRO A 149 -6.04 7.83 -22.14
N PRO A 150 -5.51 8.69 -23.02
CA PRO A 150 -6.27 9.19 -24.16
C PRO A 150 -6.80 8.02 -25.02
N PRO A 151 -8.05 8.10 -25.52
CA PRO A 151 -8.65 7.01 -26.26
C PRO A 151 -7.87 6.73 -27.55
N ALA A 152 -7.82 5.46 -27.93
CA ALA A 152 -7.14 5.04 -29.16
C ALA A 152 -7.88 5.57 -30.40
N LYS A 153 -7.13 5.93 -31.44
CA LYS A 153 -7.68 6.45 -32.70
C LYS A 153 -7.21 5.58 -33.86
N THR A 154 -8.13 5.25 -34.76
CA THR A 154 -7.78 4.54 -36.01
C THR A 154 -7.46 5.55 -37.10
N ILE A 155 -6.21 5.59 -37.56
CA ILE A 155 -5.75 6.48 -38.63
C ILE A 155 -5.12 5.60 -39.72
N LYS A 156 -5.74 5.57 -40.91
CA LYS A 156 -5.28 4.78 -42.07
C LYS A 156 -5.05 3.29 -41.75
N GLY A 157 -5.93 2.68 -40.97
CA GLY A 157 -5.83 1.27 -40.57
C GLY A 157 -4.89 0.98 -39.39
N TRP A 158 -4.15 1.98 -38.90
CA TRP A 158 -3.36 1.87 -37.67
C TRP A 158 -4.16 2.34 -36.47
N VAL A 159 -4.21 1.53 -35.42
CA VAL A 159 -4.73 1.95 -34.11
C VAL A 159 -3.57 2.58 -33.35
N MET A 160 -3.68 3.88 -33.07
CA MET A 160 -2.64 4.67 -32.38
C MET A 160 -3.20 5.30 -31.12
N ARG A 161 -2.37 5.34 -30.07
CA ARG A 161 -2.66 6.02 -28.80
C ARG A 161 -1.53 7.02 -28.50
N PRO A 162 -1.84 8.28 -28.14
CA PRO A 162 -0.84 9.22 -27.67
C PRO A 162 -0.17 8.67 -26.40
N PHE A 163 1.16 8.77 -26.36
CA PHE A 163 1.97 8.44 -25.21
C PHE A 163 2.88 9.63 -24.91
N ASN A 164 2.95 10.03 -23.65
CA ASN A 164 3.82 11.11 -23.20
C ASN A 164 4.86 10.55 -22.24
N GLU A 165 6.11 10.44 -22.70
CA GLU A 165 7.22 9.90 -21.89
C GLU A 165 7.40 10.66 -20.57
N SER A 166 7.14 11.97 -20.54
CA SER A 166 7.30 12.77 -19.32
C SER A 166 6.21 12.55 -18.28
N GLU A 167 5.06 12.01 -18.66
CA GLU A 167 3.97 11.62 -17.76
C GLU A 167 4.08 10.16 -17.32
N GLY A 168 5.01 9.38 -17.91
CA GLY A 168 5.15 7.95 -17.66
C GLY A 168 3.98 7.12 -18.19
N PHE A 169 3.82 5.91 -17.68
CA PHE A 169 2.76 4.99 -18.10
C PHE A 169 1.37 5.37 -17.57
N ILE A 170 1.31 6.04 -16.41
CA ILE A 170 0.07 6.45 -15.75
C ILE A 170 0.16 7.88 -15.22
N SER A 171 -0.97 8.60 -15.23
CA SER A 171 -1.08 9.93 -14.64
C SER A 171 -1.93 9.86 -13.37
N LYS A 172 -1.29 9.92 -12.20
CA LYS A 172 -1.99 9.92 -10.90
C LYS A 172 -2.64 11.28 -10.63
N LEU A 173 -3.87 11.27 -10.15
CA LEU A 173 -4.62 12.45 -9.73
C LEU A 173 -4.47 12.64 -8.22
N ALA A 174 -4.06 13.84 -7.80
CA ALA A 174 -4.00 14.19 -6.39
C ALA A 174 -5.40 14.20 -5.75
N TYR A 175 -5.48 13.71 -4.52
CA TYR A 175 -6.70 13.75 -3.72
C TYR A 175 -6.38 14.29 -2.32
N PRO A 176 -7.04 15.39 -1.89
CA PRO A 176 -7.98 16.23 -2.63
C PRO A 176 -7.36 16.91 -3.86
N SER A 177 -8.16 17.18 -4.90
CA SER A 177 -7.68 17.94 -6.05
C SER A 177 -7.41 19.39 -5.63
N PRO A 178 -6.21 19.95 -5.91
CA PRO A 178 -5.86 21.32 -5.54
C PRO A 178 -6.72 22.38 -6.25
N SER A 179 -7.47 22.01 -7.30
CA SER A 179 -8.30 22.92 -8.12
C SER A 179 -9.75 23.08 -7.66
N THR A 180 -10.12 22.59 -6.47
CA THR A 180 -11.49 22.78 -5.93
C THR A 180 -11.70 24.17 -5.27
N GLY A 181 -10.85 25.14 -5.59
CA GLY A 181 -11.11 26.58 -5.45
C GLY A 181 -11.58 27.15 -6.80
N GLY A 182 -12.88 27.43 -6.91
CA GLY A 182 -13.61 27.59 -8.17
C GLY A 182 -13.05 28.60 -9.18
N SER A 183 -13.03 28.17 -10.45
CA SER A 183 -13.01 29.03 -11.65
C SER A 183 -14.41 29.15 -12.29
N GLY A 184 -15.47 28.99 -11.48
CA GLY A 184 -16.85 29.26 -11.88
C GLY A 184 -17.46 30.32 -10.96
N GLU A 185 -17.69 31.51 -11.49
CA GLU A 185 -18.50 32.53 -10.85
C GLU A 185 -19.89 31.94 -10.51
N GLY A 186 -20.25 31.86 -9.23
CA GLY A 186 -21.65 31.66 -8.82
C GLY A 186 -22.01 30.48 -7.90
N MET A 187 -21.08 29.84 -7.18
CA MET A 187 -21.47 28.99 -6.04
C MET A 187 -20.68 29.33 -4.77
N ALA A 188 -21.41 29.44 -3.66
CA ALA A 188 -20.96 29.84 -2.34
C ALA A 188 -19.74 29.04 -1.82
N PRO A 189 -18.94 29.61 -0.90
CA PRO A 189 -17.79 28.91 -0.33
C PRO A 189 -18.28 27.90 0.72
N SER A 190 -18.28 26.62 0.39
CA SER A 190 -18.11 25.50 1.35
C SER A 190 -18.29 24.16 0.64
N LEU A 191 -17.19 23.52 0.24
CA LEU A 191 -17.17 22.07 0.04
C LEU A 191 -15.83 21.57 0.57
N SER A 192 -15.80 21.15 1.83
CA SER A 192 -14.75 20.26 2.31
C SER A 192 -14.69 19.07 1.36
N THR A 193 -13.50 18.69 0.90
CA THR A 193 -13.35 17.48 0.09
C THR A 193 -13.96 16.31 0.86
N PRO A 194 -14.93 15.57 0.28
CA PRO A 194 -15.52 14.42 0.97
C PRO A 194 -14.44 13.36 1.22
N PRO A 195 -14.40 12.66 2.36
CA PRO A 195 -13.52 11.52 2.52
C PRO A 195 -14.02 10.33 1.68
N MET A 196 -13.09 9.43 1.33
CA MET A 196 -13.40 8.15 0.72
C MET A 196 -13.49 7.08 1.81
N ARG A 197 -14.59 6.32 1.84
CA ARG A 197 -14.69 5.14 2.70
C ARG A 197 -13.88 4.02 2.08
N ILE A 198 -13.00 3.41 2.87
CA ILE A 198 -12.14 2.30 2.48
C ILE A 198 -12.37 1.18 3.49
N SER A 199 -12.40 -0.06 3.03
CA SER A 199 -12.50 -1.23 3.89
C SER A 199 -11.66 -2.38 3.34
N TYR A 200 -10.86 -3.00 4.20
CA TYR A 200 -10.06 -4.16 3.83
C TYR A 200 -9.88 -5.13 5.00
N ALA A 201 -9.73 -6.41 4.69
CA ALA A 201 -9.48 -7.44 5.70
C ALA A 201 -8.05 -7.38 6.23
N LEU A 202 -7.89 -7.27 7.56
CA LEU A 202 -6.60 -7.38 8.22
C LEU A 202 -6.17 -8.85 8.37
N PRO A 203 -4.88 -9.17 8.27
CA PRO A 203 -4.40 -10.54 8.48
C PRO A 203 -4.74 -11.10 9.86
N ASP A 204 -4.88 -12.43 9.96
CA ASP A 204 -5.29 -13.13 11.20
C ASP A 204 -4.30 -12.97 12.35
N HIS A 205 -3.03 -12.78 12.03
CA HIS A 205 -1.97 -12.62 13.02
C HIS A 205 -1.90 -11.21 13.63
N ILE A 206 -2.77 -10.28 13.19
CA ILE A 206 -2.81 -8.91 13.74
C ILE A 206 -3.74 -8.86 14.95
N VAL A 207 -3.20 -8.46 16.09
CA VAL A 207 -3.99 -8.29 17.32
C VAL A 207 -4.20 -6.79 17.55
N SER A 208 -5.45 -6.33 17.51
CA SER A 208 -5.77 -4.96 17.89
C SER A 208 -5.61 -4.81 19.41
N ARG A 209 -4.83 -3.82 19.85
CA ARG A 209 -4.62 -3.54 21.28
C ARG A 209 -5.69 -2.62 21.86
N ALA A 210 -6.38 -1.86 21.01
CA ALA A 210 -7.44 -0.94 21.36
C ALA A 210 -8.74 -1.35 20.67
N ASP A 211 -9.87 -0.82 21.14
CA ASP A 211 -11.20 -1.06 20.55
C ASP A 211 -11.20 -0.75 19.04
N ASN A 212 -10.47 0.30 18.61
CA ASN A 212 -10.20 0.59 17.22
C ASN A 212 -8.70 0.81 16.97
N PRO A 213 -8.13 0.27 15.88
CA PRO A 213 -6.74 0.51 15.52
C PRO A 213 -6.51 1.96 15.08
N SER A 214 -5.28 2.46 15.23
CA SER A 214 -4.87 3.72 14.61
C SER A 214 -4.60 3.48 13.13
N VAL A 215 -5.13 4.34 12.26
CA VAL A 215 -4.91 4.28 10.81
C VAL A 215 -4.26 5.59 10.38
N GLY A 216 -3.34 5.51 9.43
CA GLY A 216 -2.71 6.70 8.87
C GLY A 216 -2.25 6.51 7.44
N TRP A 217 -1.70 7.58 6.89
CA TRP A 217 -1.22 7.69 5.52
C TRP A 217 0.25 8.13 5.50
N TRP A 218 0.96 7.74 4.45
CA TRP A 218 2.36 8.10 4.27
C TRP A 218 2.51 9.50 3.67
N ASN A 219 3.20 10.40 4.37
CA ASN A 219 3.58 11.70 3.84
C ASN A 219 4.99 11.64 3.22
N ASP A 220 5.07 11.62 1.89
CA ASP A 220 6.33 11.60 1.14
C ASP A 220 7.17 12.87 1.33
N GLU A 221 6.57 14.03 1.63
CA GLU A 221 7.32 15.28 1.85
C GLU A 221 8.06 15.29 3.20
N GLU A 222 7.41 14.74 4.22
CA GLU A 222 7.94 14.71 5.59
C GLU A 222 8.59 13.36 5.94
N LEU A 223 8.50 12.38 5.05
CA LEU A 223 8.98 11.01 5.23
C LEU A 223 8.49 10.39 6.56
N LYS A 224 7.20 10.57 6.84
CA LYS A 224 6.57 10.08 8.08
C LYS A 224 5.13 9.64 7.86
N TRP A 225 4.67 8.73 8.71
CA TRP A 225 3.25 8.39 8.83
C TRP A 225 2.49 9.49 9.55
N ASN A 226 1.32 9.86 9.03
CA ASN A 226 0.41 10.85 9.59
C ASN A 226 -1.01 10.26 9.73
N THR A 227 -1.72 10.62 10.80
CA THR A 227 -3.10 10.17 11.08
C THR A 227 -4.15 11.25 10.76
N GLU A 228 -3.73 12.49 10.48
CA GLU A 228 -4.63 13.56 10.11
C GLU A 228 -5.43 13.22 8.86
N GLY A 229 -6.72 13.58 8.84
CA GLY A 229 -7.62 13.28 7.72
C GLY A 229 -8.15 11.84 7.67
N MET A 230 -7.82 11.00 8.67
CA MET A 230 -8.50 9.73 8.92
C MET A 230 -9.69 9.93 9.87
N SER A 231 -10.80 9.24 9.62
CA SER A 231 -12.03 9.34 10.43
C SER A 231 -12.87 8.06 10.34
N ASP A 232 -13.93 7.97 11.15
CA ASP A 232 -14.89 6.86 11.13
C ASP A 232 -14.24 5.46 11.16
N ILE A 233 -13.16 5.32 11.93
CA ILE A 233 -12.41 4.07 12.04
C ILE A 233 -13.22 3.07 12.87
N SER A 234 -13.42 1.89 12.30
CA SER A 234 -14.08 0.76 12.93
C SER A 234 -13.40 -0.53 12.53
N PHE A 235 -13.26 -1.45 13.47
CA PHE A 235 -12.71 -2.77 13.21
C PHE A 235 -13.66 -3.84 13.73
N ASP A 236 -14.12 -4.70 12.83
CA ASP A 236 -14.90 -5.88 13.18
C ASP A 236 -13.97 -7.08 13.37
N GLU A 237 -13.87 -7.55 14.62
CA GLU A 237 -12.98 -8.66 14.97
C GLU A 237 -13.44 -10.00 14.38
N GLU A 238 -14.75 -10.21 14.20
CA GLU A 238 -15.30 -11.47 13.67
C GLU A 238 -15.01 -11.60 12.16
N SER A 239 -15.31 -10.56 11.37
CA SER A 239 -15.03 -10.56 9.93
C SER A 239 -13.62 -10.10 9.57
N ARG A 240 -12.84 -9.62 10.55
CA ARG A 240 -11.51 -9.02 10.37
C ARG A 240 -11.50 -7.80 9.44
N MET A 241 -12.66 -7.17 9.22
CA MET A 241 -12.80 -6.04 8.33
C MET A 241 -12.47 -4.73 9.05
N LEU A 242 -11.43 -4.04 8.61
CA LEU A 242 -11.14 -2.67 8.99
C LEU A 242 -11.85 -1.73 8.02
N THR A 243 -12.61 -0.77 8.55
CA THR A 243 -13.29 0.28 7.78
C THR A 243 -12.91 1.66 8.32
N PHE A 244 -12.58 2.60 7.44
CA PHE A 244 -12.25 3.98 7.79
C PHE A 244 -12.53 4.92 6.62
N HIS A 245 -12.59 6.21 6.93
CA HIS A 245 -12.75 7.30 5.97
C HIS A 245 -11.44 8.06 5.84
N SER A 246 -10.96 8.24 4.60
CA SER A 246 -9.69 8.91 4.32
C SER A 246 -9.86 10.14 3.42
N LEU A 247 -9.20 11.24 3.79
CA LEU A 247 -8.99 12.40 2.92
C LEU A 247 -7.74 12.28 2.02
N HIS A 248 -6.92 11.24 2.22
CA HIS A 248 -5.66 11.02 1.50
C HIS A 248 -5.71 9.69 0.74
N LEU A 249 -5.55 9.74 -0.58
CA LEU A 249 -5.49 8.54 -1.42
C LEU A 249 -4.03 8.31 -1.81
N THR A 250 -3.34 7.52 -0.98
CA THR A 250 -1.91 7.18 -1.08
C THR A 250 -1.68 5.83 -0.36
N ASN A 251 -0.48 5.58 0.17
CA ASN A 251 -0.17 4.47 1.06
C ASN A 251 -0.85 4.66 2.42
N LEU A 252 -1.68 3.70 2.80
CA LEU A 252 -2.47 3.68 4.03
C LEU A 252 -2.07 2.47 4.86
N ALA A 253 -2.01 2.61 6.17
CA ALA A 253 -1.61 1.52 7.06
C ALA A 253 -2.28 1.63 8.42
N VAL A 254 -2.40 0.49 9.11
CA VAL A 254 -2.59 0.47 10.56
C VAL A 254 -1.26 0.79 11.22
N LEU A 255 -1.29 1.72 12.17
CA LEU A 255 -0.13 2.26 12.85
C LEU A 255 -0.13 1.86 14.32
N GLN A 256 1.05 1.55 14.83
CA GLN A 256 1.28 1.31 16.25
C GLN A 256 2.51 2.09 16.70
N GLU A 257 2.49 2.69 17.88
CA GLU A 257 3.68 3.36 18.43
C GLU A 257 4.78 2.35 18.71
N ARG A 258 6.03 2.64 18.33
CA ARG A 258 7.17 1.71 18.51
C ARG A 258 7.42 1.32 19.96
N ASP A 259 7.07 2.20 20.89
CA ASP A 259 7.25 2.05 22.32
C ASP A 259 5.97 1.66 23.07
N THR A 260 4.90 1.24 22.35
CA THR A 260 3.62 0.82 22.94
C THR A 260 3.80 -0.15 24.11
N ASP A 261 4.70 -1.13 23.96
CA ASP A 261 4.94 -2.17 24.95
C ASP A 261 6.15 -1.89 25.85
N PHE A 262 6.81 -0.74 25.67
CA PHE A 262 7.91 -0.29 26.52
C PHE A 262 7.37 0.39 27.81
N PRO A 263 8.07 0.30 28.96
CA PRO A 263 9.22 -0.56 29.22
C PRO A 263 8.83 -2.04 29.36
N TYR A 264 9.73 -2.91 28.93
CA TYR A 264 9.61 -4.35 29.16
C TYR A 264 9.69 -4.67 30.65
N GLN A 265 8.84 -5.58 31.11
CA GLN A 265 8.68 -5.92 32.53
C GLN A 265 9.74 -6.93 33.00
N ARG A 266 10.03 -7.93 32.17
CA ARG A 266 11.01 -8.97 32.47
C ARG A 266 11.65 -9.49 31.19
N TRP A 267 12.92 -9.85 31.27
CA TRP A 267 13.59 -10.63 30.23
C TRP A 267 14.50 -11.67 30.86
N MET A 268 14.71 -12.80 30.18
CA MET A 268 15.53 -13.89 30.69
C MET A 268 16.09 -14.72 29.54
N PHE A 269 17.34 -15.20 29.70
CA PHE A 269 17.88 -16.29 28.91
C PHE A 269 17.92 -17.57 29.74
N ARG A 270 17.36 -18.66 29.22
CA ARG A 270 17.36 -19.97 29.86
C ARG A 270 18.04 -21.00 28.95
N PRO A 271 19.23 -21.52 29.33
CA PRO A 271 19.84 -22.63 28.61
C PRO A 271 18.90 -23.85 28.64
N VAL A 272 18.67 -24.47 27.48
CA VAL A 272 17.81 -25.66 27.36
C VAL A 272 18.54 -26.85 26.74
N GLY A 273 19.77 -26.66 26.28
CA GLY A 273 20.62 -27.73 25.76
C GLY A 273 21.96 -27.19 25.24
N GLU A 274 22.83 -28.09 24.80
CA GLU A 274 24.07 -27.72 24.13
C GLU A 274 23.76 -26.88 22.89
N ASN A 275 24.30 -25.67 22.80
CA ASN A 275 24.02 -24.69 21.75
C ASN A 275 22.56 -24.20 21.63
N HIS A 276 21.72 -24.42 22.64
CA HIS A 276 20.31 -24.00 22.64
C HIS A 276 19.97 -23.18 23.89
N THR A 277 19.37 -22.01 23.69
CA THR A 277 18.85 -21.17 24.77
C THR A 277 17.48 -20.62 24.40
N LEU A 278 16.63 -20.41 25.40
CA LEU A 278 15.36 -19.71 25.25
C LEU A 278 15.56 -18.27 25.73
N PHE A 279 15.22 -17.31 24.88
CA PHE A 279 15.06 -15.91 25.25
C PHE A 279 13.58 -15.66 25.53
N LEU A 280 13.26 -15.23 26.74
CA LEU A 280 11.92 -14.81 27.13
C LEU A 280 11.91 -13.30 27.32
N LEU A 281 10.93 -12.64 26.71
CA LEU A 281 10.68 -11.21 26.84
C LEU A 281 9.22 -11.00 27.21
N GLU A 282 8.99 -10.35 28.35
CA GLU A 282 7.67 -10.07 28.90
C GLU A 282 7.42 -8.56 28.87
N GLY A 283 6.39 -8.17 28.13
CA GLY A 283 5.86 -6.80 28.07
C GLY A 283 4.56 -6.68 28.87
N LYS A 284 3.94 -5.50 28.86
CA LYS A 284 2.67 -5.26 29.58
C LYS A 284 1.51 -6.12 29.06
N ALA A 285 1.51 -6.42 27.76
CA ALA A 285 0.41 -7.09 27.07
C ALA A 285 0.86 -8.29 26.21
N PHE A 286 2.10 -8.77 26.41
CA PHE A 286 2.61 -9.92 25.69
C PHE A 286 3.71 -10.66 26.46
N GLU A 287 3.90 -11.92 26.07
CA GLU A 287 5.08 -12.72 26.38
C GLU A 287 5.61 -13.31 25.07
N ILE A 288 6.88 -13.10 24.77
CA ILE A 288 7.55 -13.68 23.60
C ILE A 288 8.60 -14.67 24.10
N GLU A 289 8.55 -15.89 23.56
CA GLU A 289 9.58 -16.90 23.74
C GLU A 289 10.28 -17.16 22.40
N VAL A 290 11.57 -16.82 22.33
CA VAL A 290 12.41 -17.05 21.16
C VAL A 290 13.41 -18.16 21.47
N ARG A 291 13.38 -19.24 20.68
CA ARG A 291 14.41 -20.27 20.75
C ARG A 291 15.61 -19.87 19.91
N VAL A 292 16.76 -19.69 20.55
CA VAL A 292 18.03 -19.36 19.91
C VAL A 292 18.88 -20.63 19.80
N CYS A 293 19.27 -20.96 18.58
CA CYS A 293 20.13 -22.10 18.26
C CYS A 293 21.46 -21.57 17.70
N VAL A 294 22.58 -21.94 18.33
CA VAL A 294 23.91 -21.58 17.87
C VAL A 294 24.45 -22.71 16.99
N PHE A 295 24.78 -22.41 15.74
CA PHE A 295 25.46 -23.36 14.87
C PHE A 295 26.95 -23.03 14.89
N ASN A 296 27.78 -23.95 15.39
CA ASN A 296 29.23 -23.83 15.24
C ASN A 296 29.54 -23.85 13.74
N ARG A 297 30.01 -22.72 13.20
CA ARG A 297 30.61 -22.70 11.85
C ARG A 297 31.92 -23.49 11.95
N ALA A 298 31.95 -24.64 11.27
CA ALA A 298 33.17 -25.41 11.01
C ALA A 298 34.01 -24.70 9.93
#